data_AF-A0A8T0CIH5-F1
#
_entry.id   AF-A0A8T0CIH5-F1
#
_cell.length_a   1.000
_cell.length_b   1.000
_cell.length_c   1.000
_cell.angle_alpha   90.00
_cell.angle_beta   90.00
_cell.angle_gamma   90.00
#
_symmetry.space_group_name_H-M   'P 1'
#
loop_
_entity.id
_entity.type
_entity.pdbx_description
1 polymer ?
#
loop_
_entity_poly.entity_id
_entity_poly.type
_entity_poly.pdbx_seq_one_letter_code
_entity_poly.pdbx_strand_id
1 'polypeptide(L)'
;MWVFYLISLPLTVGMVMFTLRYFAGPEVPRYVLFTVGYAWFCSLSIIILVPADIWTVRAIMDTLLRSDYIYIHIPLSLSRACPLL
;
A
#
# COMPACT_ATOMS: atom_id res chain seq x y z
N MET A 1 -2.32 16.22 -1.19
CA MET A 1 -2.89 14.91 -1.57
C MET A 1 -2.72 13.89 -0.44
N TRP A 2 -1.49 13.49 -0.08
CA TRP A 2 -1.20 12.51 0.98
C TRP A 2 -1.80 12.82 2.38
N VAL A 3 -1.72 14.07 2.87
CA VAL A 3 -2.30 14.52 4.14
C VAL A 3 -3.81 14.27 4.19
N PHE A 4 -4.49 14.44 3.06
CA PHE A 4 -5.93 14.23 2.98
C PHE A 4 -6.28 12.75 3.15
N TYR A 5 -5.50 11.84 2.57
CA TYR A 5 -5.67 10.40 2.76
C TYR A 5 -5.33 9.97 4.20
N LEU A 6 -4.28 10.55 4.79
CA LEU A 6 -3.88 10.28 6.18
C LEU A 6 -4.93 10.74 7.20
N ILE A 7 -5.70 11.79 6.90
CA ILE A 7 -6.77 12.29 7.76
C ILE A 7 -8.11 11.62 7.44
N SER A 8 -8.42 11.40 6.15
CA SER A 8 -9.70 10.81 5.76
C SER A 8 -9.81 9.35 6.19
N LEU A 9 -8.73 8.56 6.10
CA LEU A 9 -8.72 7.17 6.56
C LEU A 9 -9.17 7.01 8.02
N PRO A 10 -8.51 7.62 9.01
CA PRO A 10 -8.91 7.50 10.41
C PRO A 10 -10.25 8.19 10.69
N LEU A 11 -10.59 9.26 9.95
CA LEU A 11 -11.91 9.90 10.06
C LEU A 11 -13.03 8.95 9.64
N THR A 12 -12.87 8.23 8.53
CA THR A 12 -13.83 7.22 8.04
C THR A 12 -13.90 6.03 9.00
N VAL A 13 -12.76 5.56 9.52
CA VAL A 13 -12.72 4.52 10.56
C VAL A 13 -13.51 4.96 11.80
N GLY A 14 -13.29 6.19 12.26
CA GLY A 14 -13.95 6.77 13.41
C GLY A 14 -15.46 6.88 13.21
N MET A 15 -15.90 7.34 12.04
CA MET A 15 -17.32 7.43 11.69
C MET A 15 -18.00 6.05 11.74
N VAL A 16 -17.36 5.04 11.16
CA VAL A 16 -17.89 3.67 11.12
C VAL A 16 -17.93 3.03 12.50
N MET A 17 -16.90 3.24 13.32
CA MET A 17 -16.91 2.77 14.71
C MET A 17 -17.99 3.47 15.54
N PHE A 18 -18.22 4.76 15.29
CA PHE A 18 -19.25 5.52 15.96
C PHE A 18 -20.65 5.05 15.55
N THR A 19 -20.89 4.78 14.27
CA THR A 19 -22.18 4.22 13.81
C THR A 19 -22.39 2.81 14.35
N LEU A 20 -21.36 1.96 14.38
CA LEU A 20 -21.43 0.65 15.03
C LEU A 20 -21.86 0.75 16.48
N ARG A 21 -21.28 1.69 17.24
CA ARG A 21 -21.69 1.94 18.62
C ARG A 21 -23.08 2.56 18.75
N TYR A 22 -23.49 3.41 17.82
CA TYR A 22 -24.81 4.01 17.81
C TYR A 22 -25.92 2.98 17.56
N PHE A 23 -25.69 2.03 16.66
CA PHE A 23 -26.63 0.94 16.35
C PHE A 23 -26.55 -0.23 17.34
N ALA A 24 -25.52 -0.29 18.19
CA ALA A 24 -25.47 -1.25 19.27
C ALA A 24 -26.41 -0.83 20.41
N GLY A 25 -27.60 -1.40 20.42
CA GLY A 25 -28.54 -1.28 21.53
C GLY A 25 -27.94 -1.79 22.86
N PRO A 26 -28.52 -1.40 24.01
CA PRO A 26 -27.98 -1.68 25.35
C PRO A 26 -27.75 -3.18 25.65
N GLU A 27 -28.38 -4.07 24.89
CA GLU A 27 -28.26 -5.54 25.02
C GLU A 27 -27.25 -6.17 24.03
N VAL A 28 -26.65 -5.40 23.13
CA VAL A 28 -25.73 -5.94 22.13
C VAL A 28 -24.41 -6.35 22.79
N PRO A 29 -24.02 -7.63 22.68
CA PRO A 29 -22.79 -8.09 23.30
C PRO A 29 -21.56 -7.43 22.68
N ARG A 30 -20.61 -7.01 23.52
CA ARG A 30 -19.39 -6.31 23.08
C ARG A 30 -18.58 -7.10 22.04
N TYR A 31 -18.65 -8.43 22.04
CA TYR A 31 -17.94 -9.26 21.06
C TYR A 31 -18.46 -9.04 19.62
N VAL A 32 -19.75 -8.73 19.43
CA VAL A 32 -20.34 -8.46 18.10
C VAL A 32 -19.79 -7.15 17.53
N LEU A 33 -19.67 -6.13 18.37
CA LEU A 33 -19.05 -4.86 17.98
C LEU A 33 -17.59 -5.05 17.58
N PHE A 34 -16.86 -5.88 18.32
CA PHE A 34 -15.48 -6.20 17.96
C PHE A 34 -15.40 -6.99 16.66
N THR A 35 -16.20 -8.04 16.45
CA THR A 35 -16.13 -8.85 15.22
C THR A 35 -16.44 -8.03 13.97
N VAL A 36 -17.46 -7.17 14.02
CA VAL A 36 -17.80 -6.30 12.88
C VAL A 36 -16.72 -5.22 12.67
N GLY A 37 -16.19 -4.65 13.74
CA GLY A 37 -15.05 -3.74 13.67
C GLY A 37 -13.80 -4.38 13.08
N TYR A 38 -13.50 -5.64 13.42
CA TYR A 38 -12.40 -6.42 12.85
C TYR A 38 -12.60 -6.72 11.37
N ALA A 39 -13.82 -7.07 10.95
CA ALA A 39 -14.13 -7.27 9.53
C ALA A 39 -13.93 -5.97 8.73
N TRP A 40 -14.34 -4.83 9.30
CA TRP A 40 -14.09 -3.51 8.71
C TRP A 40 -12.60 -3.17 8.63
N PHE A 41 -11.84 -3.46 9.68
CA PHE A 41 -10.38 -3.25 9.69
C PHE A 41 -9.68 -4.10 8.62
N CYS A 42 -10.12 -5.34 8.40
CA CYS A 42 -9.63 -6.20 7.33
C CYS A 42 -9.81 -5.55 5.95
N SER A 43 -11.00 -5.02 5.65
CA SER A 43 -11.27 -4.30 4.39
C SER A 43 -10.42 -3.03 4.25
N LEU A 44 -10.23 -2.27 5.33
CA LEU A 44 -9.36 -1.09 5.37
C LEU A 44 -7.90 -1.43 5.07
N SER A 45 -7.42 -2.54 5.62
CA SER A 45 -6.07 -3.03 5.36
C SER A 45 -5.86 -3.27 3.87
N ILE A 46 -6.84 -3.84 3.15
CA ILE A 46 -6.73 -4.05 1.70
C ILE A 46 -6.67 -2.71 0.95
N ILE A 47 -7.49 -1.72 1.34
CA ILE A 47 -7.49 -0.39 0.70
C ILE A 47 -6.13 0.32 0.82
N ILE A 48 -5.43 0.13 1.95
CA ILE A 48 -4.10 0.70 2.18
C ILE A 48 -3.01 -0.16 1.53
N LEU A 49 -3.15 -1.49 1.62
CA LEU A 49 -2.13 -2.44 1.18
C LEU A 49 -2.06 -2.53 -0.35
N VAL A 50 -3.18 -2.45 -1.06
CA VAL A 50 -3.21 -2.47 -2.54
C VAL A 50 -2.34 -1.37 -3.18
N PRO A 51 -2.49 -0.08 -2.85
CA PRO A 51 -1.61 0.94 -3.40
C PRO A 51 -0.18 0.75 -2.93
N ALA A 52 0.06 0.37 -1.66
CA ALA A 52 1.40 0.06 -1.17
C ALA A 52 2.07 -1.08 -1.97
N ASP A 53 1.31 -2.11 -2.33
CA ASP A 53 1.78 -3.24 -3.16
C ASP A 53 2.17 -2.78 -4.57
N ILE A 54 1.34 -1.96 -5.22
CA ILE A 54 1.64 -1.36 -6.53
C ILE A 54 2.91 -0.48 -6.48
N TRP A 55 3.09 0.31 -5.42
CA TRP A 55 4.31 1.09 -5.21
C TRP A 55 5.54 0.20 -5.07
N THR A 56 5.41 -0.91 -4.35
CA THR A 56 6.50 -1.86 -4.12
C THR A 56 6.88 -2.57 -5.41
N VAL A 57 5.91 -3.06 -6.18
CA VAL A 57 6.16 -3.66 -7.52
C VAL A 57 6.81 -2.66 -8.47
N ARG A 58 6.35 -1.40 -8.48
CA ARG A 58 6.96 -0.35 -9.31
C ARG A 58 8.41 -0.07 -8.88
N ALA A 59 8.69 -0.01 -7.58
CA ALA A 59 10.04 0.22 -7.06
C ALA A 59 10.99 -0.95 -7.38
N ILE A 60 10.50 -2.19 -7.28
CA ILE A 60 11.26 -3.39 -7.65
C ILE A 60 11.55 -3.37 -9.16
N MET A 61 10.53 -3.12 -9.98
CA MET A 61 10.69 -3.05 -11.44
C MET A 61 11.68 -1.95 -11.84
N ASP A 62 11.62 -0.76 -11.23
CA ASP A 62 12.59 0.32 -11.46
C ASP A 62 14.02 -0.12 -11.12
N THR A 63 14.19 -0.83 -10.01
CA THR A 63 15.49 -1.38 -9.59
C THR A 63 16.02 -2.44 -10.57
N LEU A 64 15.14 -3.30 -11.08
CA LEU A 64 15.49 -4.34 -12.06
C LEU A 64 15.84 -3.72 -13.42
N LEU A 65 15.02 -2.78 -13.92
CA LEU A 65 15.32 -2.03 -15.15
C LEU A 65 16.60 -1.21 -15.02
N ARG A 66 16.88 -0.64 -13.84
CA ARG A 66 18.15 0.05 -13.55
C ARG A 66 19.32 -0.93 -13.56
N SER A 67 19.15 -2.14 -13.03
CA SER A 67 20.15 -3.21 -13.11
C SER A 67 20.42 -3.61 -14.56
N ASP A 68 19.39 -3.99 -15.33
CA ASP A 68 19.55 -4.36 -16.74
C ASP A 68 20.13 -3.22 -17.58
N TYR A 69 19.71 -1.97 -17.35
CA TYR A 69 20.28 -0.81 -18.03
C TYR A 69 21.78 -0.64 -17.72
N ILE A 70 22.20 -0.79 -16.46
CA ILE A 70 23.62 -0.70 -16.10
C ILE A 70 24.40 -1.90 -16.66
N TYR A 71 23.85 -3.12 -16.58
CA TYR A 71 24.47 -4.34 -17.09
C TYR A 71 24.56 -4.38 -18.62
N ILE A 72 23.66 -3.73 -19.36
CA ILE A 72 23.71 -3.66 -20.83
C ILE A 72 24.52 -2.45 -21.29
N HIS A 73 24.41 -1.30 -20.61
CA HIS A 73 25.02 -0.05 -21.08
C HIS A 73 26.51 0.08 -20.70
N ILE A 74 26.97 -0.56 -19.62
CA ILE A 74 28.38 -0.48 -19.17
C ILE A 74 29.34 -1.40 -19.94
N PRO A 75 29.03 -2.68 -20.27
CA PRO A 75 29.91 -3.48 -21.12
C PRO A 75 29.79 -3.08 -22.60
N LEU A 76 28.64 -2.55 -23.07
CA LEU A 76 28.49 -2.10 -24.46
C LEU A 76 29.26 -0.79 -24.73
N SER A 77 29.40 0.09 -23.73
CA SER A 77 30.28 1.27 -23.82
C SER A 77 31.76 0.87 -23.78
N LEU A 78 32.13 -0.16 -23.00
CA LEU A 78 33.50 -0.68 -22.97
C LEU A 78 33.86 -1.46 -24.25
N SER A 79 32.92 -2.22 -24.81
CA SER A 79 33.09 -2.95 -26.07
C SER A 79 33.16 -2.03 -27.31
N ARG A 80 32.59 -0.82 -27.25
CA ARG A 80 32.77 0.22 -28.27
C ARG A 80 33.98 1.13 -28.03
N ALA A 81 34.60 1.08 -26.85
CA ALA A 81 35.84 1.78 -26.54
C ALA A 81 37.11 0.98 -26.88
N CYS A 82 37.01 -0.34 -27.08
CA CYS A 82 38.06 -1.19 -27.65
C CYS A 82 37.77 -1.64 -29.10
N PRO A 83 37.78 -0.75 -30.11
CA PRO A 83 38.02 -1.12 -31.49
C PRO A 83 39.38 -0.57 -31.90
N LEU A 84 40.48 -1.22 -31.49
CA LEU A 84 41.82 -1.16 -32.12
C LEU A 84 42.89 -1.76 -31.20
N LEU A 85 43.02 -3.08 -31.23
CA LEU A 85 44.32 -3.76 -31.08
C LEU A 85 44.30 -5.00 -31.98
#